data_AF-A0A932Y8G8-F1
#
_entry.id   AF-A0A932Y8G8-F1
#
_cell.length_a   1.000
_cell.length_b   1.000
_cell.length_c   1.000
_cell.angle_alpha   90.00
_cell.angle_beta   90.00
_cell.angle_gamma   90.00
#
_symmetry.space_group_name_H-M   'P 1'
#
loop_
_entity.id
_entity.type
_entity.pdbx_description
1 polymer ?
#
loop_
_entity_poly.entity_id
_entity_poly.type
_entity_poly.pdbx_seq_one_letter_code
_entity_poly.pdbx_strand_id
1 'polypeptide(L)'
;MDRTETLSKHGKYSNAKLRKLGPGSKAHPYDPTITLKKPKFILKAILQSLAEGDYEAVMEIWRSHLDVMNRTRAAKALGISRQYVHKILNRSTQPSLQTFTQYMGALEEATGTSLHISLR
;
A
#
# COMPACT_ATOMS: atom_id res chain seq x y z
N MET A 1 2.02 2.95 48.60
CA MET A 1 1.40 2.37 47.40
C MET A 1 1.22 3.50 46.41
N ASP A 2 2.26 3.75 45.62
CA ASP A 2 2.37 4.86 44.69
C ASP A 2 1.43 4.71 43.50
N ARG A 3 0.66 5.77 43.22
CA ARG A 3 -0.14 5.91 42.01
C ARG A 3 0.75 6.55 40.95
N THR A 4 1.10 5.80 39.91
CA THR A 4 1.80 6.32 38.74
C THR A 4 0.89 7.24 37.94
N GLU A 5 1.27 8.51 37.89
CA GLU A 5 0.72 9.55 37.03
C GLU A 5 1.02 9.24 35.55
N THR A 6 0.00 9.09 34.71
CA THR A 6 0.20 8.99 33.26
C THR A 6 0.18 10.40 32.65
N LEU A 7 1.34 10.84 32.14
CA LEU A 7 1.53 12.08 31.39
C LEU A 7 0.61 12.15 30.16
N SER A 8 -0.44 12.96 30.25
CA SER A 8 -1.20 13.43 29.10
C SER A 8 -0.35 14.46 28.34
N LYS A 9 0.18 14.07 27.17
CA LYS A 9 0.73 15.01 26.17
C LYS A 9 0.18 14.66 24.79
N HIS A 10 -1.06 15.07 24.53
CA HIS A 10 -1.52 15.24 23.16
C HIS A 10 -1.08 16.63 22.69
N GLY A 11 -0.09 16.66 21.79
CA GLY A 11 0.40 17.88 21.16
C GLY A 11 -0.71 18.57 20.37
N LYS A 12 -0.89 19.86 20.62
CA LYS A 12 -1.89 20.72 19.98
C LYS A 12 -1.52 20.93 18.50
N TYR A 13 -2.20 20.22 17.59
CA TYR A 13 -2.29 20.65 16.18
C TYR A 13 -3.28 21.81 16.06
N SER A 14 -2.90 23.02 16.50
CA SER A 14 -3.83 24.15 16.55
C SER A 14 -3.38 25.37 15.74
N ASN A 15 -2.76 25.18 14.57
CA ASN A 15 -2.45 26.30 13.65
C ASN A 15 -2.68 25.97 12.16
N ALA A 16 -3.43 24.92 11.84
CA ALA A 16 -3.92 24.74 10.46
C ALA A 16 -5.13 25.66 10.27
N LYS A 17 -4.98 26.70 9.44
CA LYS A 17 -6.07 27.60 9.04
C LYS A 17 -7.22 26.75 8.47
N LEU A 18 -8.28 26.55 9.26
CA LEU A 18 -9.46 25.77 8.87
C LEU A 18 -10.03 26.40 7.58
N ARG A 19 -9.79 25.76 6.44
CA ARG A 19 -10.37 26.18 5.17
C ARG A 19 -11.85 25.87 5.22
N LYS A 20 -12.68 26.91 5.30
CA LYS A 20 -14.13 26.77 5.18
C LYS A 20 -14.43 26.30 3.76
N LEU A 21 -15.15 25.19 3.65
CA LEU A 21 -15.69 24.71 2.38
C LEU A 21 -16.67 25.76 1.84
N GLY A 22 -16.66 26.01 0.52
CA GLY A 22 -17.57 26.97 -0.10
C GLY A 22 -19.04 26.54 0.04
N PRO A 23 -20.00 27.48 0.07
CA PRO A 23 -21.42 27.14 0.12
C PRO A 23 -21.78 26.24 -1.09
N GLY A 24 -22.40 25.09 -0.82
CA GLY A 24 -22.71 24.08 -1.84
C GLY A 24 -21.68 22.96 -2.02
N SER A 25 -20.61 22.93 -1.22
CA SER A 25 -19.62 21.84 -1.27
C SER A 25 -20.25 20.50 -0.88
N LYS A 26 -20.28 19.55 -1.81
CA LYS A 26 -20.78 18.19 -1.57
C LYS A 26 -19.65 17.36 -0.96
N ALA A 27 -19.84 16.88 0.26
CA ALA A 27 -18.97 15.86 0.82
C ALA A 27 -19.24 14.54 0.08
N HIS A 28 -18.20 13.96 -0.51
CA HIS A 28 -18.26 12.61 -1.06
C HIS A 28 -17.67 11.64 -0.06
N PRO A 29 -18.26 10.44 0.13
CA PRO A 29 -17.60 9.38 0.86
C PRO A 29 -16.27 9.07 0.17
N TYR A 30 -15.16 9.27 0.89
CA TYR A 30 -13.82 8.94 0.40
C TYR A 30 -13.56 7.47 0.64
N ASP A 31 -13.44 6.69 -0.44
CA ASP A 31 -13.04 5.28 -0.37
C ASP A 31 -11.55 5.16 -0.77
N PRO A 32 -10.65 4.89 0.20
CA PRO A 32 -9.21 4.76 -0.05
C PRO A 32 -8.88 3.55 -0.95
N THR A 33 -9.77 2.56 -1.06
CA THR A 33 -9.55 1.37 -1.90
C THR A 33 -9.59 1.68 -3.39
N ILE A 34 -10.22 2.79 -3.80
CA ILE A 34 -10.30 3.21 -5.21
C ILE A 34 -8.90 3.47 -5.78
N THR A 35 -8.03 4.10 -4.99
CA THR A 35 -6.65 4.40 -5.42
C THR A 35 -5.80 3.14 -5.43
N LEU A 36 -6.02 2.25 -4.46
CA LEU A 36 -5.33 0.95 -4.40
C LEU A 36 -5.67 0.06 -5.60
N LYS A 37 -6.87 0.18 -6.19
CA LYS A 37 -7.24 -0.57 -7.41
C LYS A 37 -6.51 -0.11 -8.68
N LYS A 38 -5.73 0.97 -8.65
CA LYS A 38 -5.05 1.53 -9.83
C LYS A 38 -3.62 0.98 -9.93
N PRO A 39 -3.32 0.05 -10.85
CA PRO A 39 -2.00 -0.59 -10.92
C PRO A 39 -0.86 0.42 -11.16
N LYS A 40 -1.10 1.47 -11.96
CA LYS A 40 -0.12 2.55 -12.23
C LYS A 40 0.28 3.30 -10.98
N PHE A 41 -0.68 3.54 -10.08
CA PHE A 41 -0.41 4.23 -8.82
C PHE A 41 0.44 3.36 -7.90
N ILE A 42 0.10 2.07 -7.81
CA ILE A 42 0.80 1.11 -6.96
C ILE A 42 2.24 0.90 -7.45
N LEU A 43 2.43 0.71 -8.75
CA LEU A 43 3.75 0.56 -9.35
C LEU A 43 4.63 1.79 -9.07
N LYS A 44 4.08 3.00 -9.24
CA LYS A 44 4.80 4.24 -8.92
C LYS A 44 5.19 4.34 -7.45
N ALA A 45 4.27 4.00 -6.55
CA ALA A 45 4.52 4.03 -5.11
C ALA A 45 5.63 3.05 -4.70
N ILE A 46 5.61 1.82 -5.24
CA ILE A 46 6.65 0.82 -4.99
C ILE A 46 8.01 1.29 -5.50
N LEU A 47 8.08 1.80 -6.74
CA LEU A 47 9.34 2.29 -7.30
C LEU A 47 9.90 3.48 -6.50
N GLN A 48 9.04 4.36 -6.01
CA GLN A 48 9.46 5.47 -5.16
C GLN A 48 10.04 4.96 -3.83
N SER A 49 9.35 4.04 -3.14
CA SER A 49 9.85 3.46 -1.89
C SER A 49 11.17 2.70 -2.09
N LEU A 50 11.33 2.00 -3.23
CA LEU A 50 12.60 1.36 -3.59
C LEU A 50 13.73 2.38 -3.80
N ALA A 51 13.46 3.50 -4.47
CA ALA A 51 14.44 4.56 -4.69
C ALA A 51 14.88 5.25 -3.38
N GLU A 52 13.97 5.34 -2.41
CA GLU A 52 14.23 5.88 -1.07
C GLU A 52 14.89 4.85 -0.13
N GLY A 53 15.02 3.58 -0.57
CA GLY A 53 15.56 2.49 0.25
C GLY A 53 14.61 2.01 1.36
N ASP A 54 13.35 2.42 1.32
CA ASP A 54 12.35 2.05 2.33
C ASP A 54 11.68 0.71 1.97
N TYR A 55 12.32 -0.36 2.43
CA TYR A 55 11.82 -1.71 2.24
C TYR A 55 10.50 -1.97 2.98
N GLU A 56 10.27 -1.32 4.13
CA GLU A 56 9.05 -1.53 4.90
C GLU A 56 7.84 -0.94 4.17
N ALA A 57 7.98 0.24 3.58
CA ALA A 57 6.96 0.85 2.75
C ALA A 57 6.61 -0.01 1.52
N VAL A 58 7.60 -0.58 0.84
CA VAL A 58 7.37 -1.50 -0.29
C VAL A 58 6.48 -2.67 0.15
N MET A 59 6.82 -3.28 1.28
CA MET A 59 6.09 -4.42 1.83
C MET A 59 4.67 -4.05 2.26
N GLU A 60 4.47 -2.86 2.80
CA GLU A 60 3.15 -2.38 3.21
C GLU A 60 2.26 -2.04 2.01
N ILE A 61 2.80 -1.37 0.99
CA ILE A 61 2.10 -1.09 -0.27
C ILE A 61 1.67 -2.39 -0.94
N TRP A 62 2.58 -3.36 -1.02
CA TRP A 62 2.29 -4.66 -1.61
C TRP A 62 1.15 -5.38 -0.89
N ARG A 63 1.22 -5.48 0.45
CA ARG A 63 0.17 -6.13 1.24
C ARG A 63 -1.18 -5.41 1.09
N SER A 64 -1.17 -4.09 1.15
CA SER A 64 -2.38 -3.27 0.98
C SER A 64 -3.03 -3.47 -0.39
N HIS A 65 -2.21 -3.58 -1.44
CA HIS A 65 -2.71 -3.90 -2.77
C HIS A 65 -3.30 -5.31 -2.84
N LEU A 66 -2.62 -6.31 -2.27
CA LEU A 66 -3.11 -7.69 -2.22
C LEU A 66 -4.43 -7.84 -1.46
N ASP A 67 -4.66 -7.04 -0.43
CA ASP A 67 -5.88 -7.08 0.36
C ASP A 67 -7.10 -6.55 -0.42
N VAL A 68 -6.89 -5.51 -1.23
CA VAL A 68 -7.92 -4.95 -2.11
C VAL A 68 -8.17 -5.83 -3.34
N MET A 69 -7.17 -6.62 -3.75
CA MET A 69 -7.34 -7.62 -4.80
C MET A 69 -8.14 -8.82 -4.28
N ASN A 70 -8.94 -9.43 -5.17
CA ASN A 70 -9.53 -10.73 -4.86
C ASN A 70 -8.40 -11.76 -4.67
N ARG A 71 -8.33 -12.36 -3.48
CA ARG A 71 -7.27 -13.32 -3.09
C ARG A 71 -7.07 -14.46 -4.07
N THR A 72 -8.15 -14.96 -4.69
CA THR A 72 -8.08 -16.02 -5.71
C THR A 72 -7.48 -15.49 -7.01
N ARG A 73 -7.84 -14.27 -7.42
CA ARG A 73 -7.23 -13.63 -8.60
C ARG A 73 -5.76 -13.31 -8.37
N ALA A 74 -5.41 -12.80 -7.19
CA ALA A 74 -4.02 -12.54 -6.81
C ALA A 74 -3.18 -13.83 -6.81
N ALA A 75 -3.69 -14.91 -6.22
CA ALA A 75 -3.03 -16.22 -6.23
C ALA A 75 -2.76 -16.71 -7.66
N LYS A 76 -3.75 -16.59 -8.56
CA LYS A 76 -3.61 -16.98 -9.97
C LYS A 76 -2.60 -16.12 -10.72
N ALA A 77 -2.65 -14.79 -10.55
CA ALA A 77 -1.74 -13.86 -11.21
C ALA A 77 -0.27 -14.07 -10.77
N LEU A 78 -0.08 -14.44 -9.51
CA LEU A 78 1.23 -14.67 -8.92
C LEU A 78 1.71 -16.12 -9.01
N GLY A 79 0.90 -17.05 -9.54
CA GLY A 79 1.27 -18.47 -9.61
C GLY A 79 1.51 -19.13 -8.23
N ILE A 80 0.90 -18.60 -7.16
CA ILE A 80 1.06 -19.07 -5.78
C ILE A 80 -0.25 -19.64 -5.23
N SER A 81 -0.18 -20.39 -4.12
CA SER A 81 -1.38 -20.87 -3.45
C SER A 81 -2.13 -19.74 -2.75
N ARG A 82 -3.46 -19.86 -2.68
CA ARG A 82 -4.32 -18.92 -1.93
C ARG A 82 -3.94 -18.85 -0.44
N GLN A 83 -3.48 -19.96 0.14
CA GLN A 83 -2.99 -20.01 1.52
C GLN A 83 -1.71 -19.19 1.68
N TYR A 84 -0.82 -19.19 0.68
CA TYR A 84 0.39 -18.37 0.71
C TYR A 84 0.06 -16.87 0.67
N VAL A 85 -0.90 -16.45 -0.15
CA VAL A 85 -1.43 -15.07 -0.13
C VAL A 85 -1.93 -14.69 1.26
N HIS A 86 -2.68 -15.58 1.91
CA HIS A 86 -3.18 -15.34 3.27
C HIS A 86 -2.05 -15.18 4.30
N LYS A 87 -0.98 -15.98 4.19
CA LYS A 87 0.20 -15.86 5.05
C LYS A 87 0.93 -14.53 4.86
N ILE A 88 1.03 -14.05 3.62
CA ILE A 88 1.63 -12.74 3.31
C ILE A 88 0.81 -11.61 3.95
N LEU A 89 -0.51 -11.65 3.82
CA LEU A 89 -1.43 -10.65 4.39
C LEU A 89 -1.38 -10.62 5.92
N ASN A 90 -1.33 -11.78 6.57
CA ASN A 90 -1.22 -11.89 8.03
C ASN A 90 0.19 -11.62 8.57
N ARG A 91 1.12 -11.19 7.71
CA ARG A 91 2.54 -10.94 8.06
C ARG A 91 3.24 -12.18 8.65
N SER A 92 2.66 -13.38 8.50
CA SER A 92 3.23 -14.63 9.03
C SER A 92 4.34 -15.18 8.14
N THR A 93 4.50 -14.63 6.94
CA THR A 93 5.53 -15.03 6.00
C THR A 93 5.98 -13.83 5.19
N GLN A 94 7.29 -13.67 5.05
CA GLN A 94 7.87 -12.71 4.14
C GLN A 94 7.88 -13.33 2.73
N PRO A 95 7.22 -12.72 1.75
CA PRO A 95 7.23 -13.22 0.39
C PRO A 95 8.65 -13.19 -0.19
N SER A 96 8.96 -14.20 -1.01
CA SER A 96 10.27 -14.30 -1.64
C SER A 96 10.47 -13.23 -2.70
N LEU A 97 11.73 -12.96 -3.05
CA LEU A 97 12.08 -12.08 -4.16
C LEU A 97 11.43 -12.54 -5.46
N GLN A 98 11.32 -13.86 -5.67
CA GLN A 98 10.65 -14.43 -6.84
C GLN A 98 9.16 -14.10 -6.88
N THR A 99 8.45 -14.17 -5.75
CA THR A 99 7.03 -13.78 -5.70
C THR A 99 6.87 -12.28 -5.91
N PHE A 100 7.83 -11.47 -5.43
CA PHE A 100 7.84 -10.03 -5.65
C PHE A 100 8.08 -9.67 -7.12
N THR A 101 9.01 -10.32 -7.81
CA THR A 101 9.25 -10.06 -9.24
C THR A 101 8.04 -10.46 -10.10
N GLN A 102 7.38 -11.57 -9.79
CA GLN A 102 6.11 -11.95 -10.42
C GLN A 102 5.02 -10.90 -10.20
N TYR A 103 4.95 -10.36 -8.99
CA TYR A 103 4.01 -9.30 -8.66
C TYR A 103 4.28 -8.01 -9.45
N MET A 104 5.55 -7.61 -9.57
CA MET A 104 5.95 -6.46 -10.37
C MET A 104 5.64 -6.67 -11.85
N GLY A 105 5.91 -7.86 -12.40
CA GLY A 105 5.56 -8.19 -13.79
C GLY A 105 4.05 -8.13 -14.04
N ALA A 106 3.23 -8.64 -13.10
CA ALA A 106 1.78 -8.55 -13.21
C ALA A 106 1.27 -7.10 -13.14
N LEU A 107 1.92 -6.22 -12.38
CA LEU A 107 1.62 -4.79 -12.37
C LEU A 107 2.01 -4.13 -13.70
N GLU A 108 3.17 -4.44 -14.26
CA GLU A 108 3.62 -3.91 -15.56
C GLU A 108 2.66 -4.30 -16.69
N GLU A 109 2.26 -5.57 -16.76
CA GLU A 109 1.27 -6.06 -17.73
C GLU A 109 -0.07 -5.31 -17.57
N ALA A 110 -0.55 -5.16 -16.33
CA ALA A 110 -1.80 -4.45 -16.04
C ALA A 110 -1.74 -2.94 -16.33
N THR A 111 -0.55 -2.35 -16.35
CA THR A 111 -0.36 -0.92 -16.68
C THR A 111 -0.12 -0.67 -18.16
N GLY A 112 0.15 -1.72 -18.95
CA GLY A 112 0.59 -1.59 -20.35
C GLY A 112 1.89 -0.81 -20.50
N THR A 113 2.69 -0.73 -19.42
CA THR A 113 3.91 0.07 -19.36
C THR A 113 5.09 -0.89 -19.28
N SER A 114 5.87 -0.99 -20.35
CA SER A 114 7.14 -1.73 -20.31
C SER A 114 8.15 -0.89 -19.53
N LEU A 115 8.45 -1.31 -18.30
CA LEU A 115 9.54 -0.69 -17.54
C LEU A 115 10.86 -1.19 -18.14
N HIS A 116 11.43 -0.41 -19.06
CA HIS A 116 12.86 -0.49 -19.35
C HIS A 116 13.60 -0.02 -18.09
N ILE A 117 13.78 -0.92 -17.12
CA ILE A 117 14.60 -0.68 -15.93
C ILE A 117 16.06 -0.68 -16.41
N SER A 118 16.52 0.46 -16.92
CA SER A 118 17.95 0.75 -17.03
C SER A 118 18.47 0.96 -15.61
N LEU A 119 18.93 -0.10 -14.97
CA LEU A 119 19.83 0.00 -13.83
C LEU A 119 21.09 0.72 -14.33
N ARG A 120 21.23 1.99 -13.97
CA ARG A 120 22.44 2.78 -14.18
C ARG A 120 23.35 2.65 -12.97
#